data_AF-A0A1G1IV34-F1
#
_entry.id   AF-A0A1G1IV34-F1
#
_cell.length_a   1.000
_cell.length_b   1.000
_cell.length_c   1.000
_cell.angle_alpha   90.00
_cell.angle_beta   90.00
_cell.angle_gamma   90.00
#
_symmetry.space_group_name_H-M   'P 1'
#
loop_
_entity.id
_entity.type
_entity.pdbx_description
1 polymer ?
#
loop_
_entity_poly.entity_id
_entity_poly.type
_entity_poly.pdbx_seq_one_letter_code
_entity_poly.pdbx_strand_id
1 'polypeptide(L)'
;MDDKQLEFEKEILEELKNLTVSWGFSEPQITRKNYSTVFDYFATRFAIEIEIDWREYGVFILIVKLEAGKLPNGYYVSKGGMCREHLRSVLQQCHVPLVPVGKTSYTRERWRNFAWMRGVFLKEKELLIQHLDAIKKLYQEG
;
A
#
# COMPACT_ATOMS: atom_id res chain seq x y z
N MET A 1 19.88 -3.42 -6.08
CA MET A 1 19.15 -2.24 -5.58
C MET A 1 20.15 -1.10 -5.50
N ASP A 2 19.80 0.07 -6.02
CA ASP A 2 20.68 1.25 -5.97
C ASP A 2 20.42 2.12 -4.72
N ASP A 3 21.28 3.11 -4.50
CA ASP A 3 21.21 3.99 -3.33
C ASP A 3 19.90 4.79 -3.26
N LYS A 4 19.31 5.15 -4.40
CA LYS A 4 18.05 5.91 -4.45
C LYS A 4 16.86 5.05 -4.08
N GLN A 5 16.85 3.78 -4.51
CA GLN A 5 15.86 2.80 -4.08
C GLN A 5 15.93 2.61 -2.56
N LEU A 6 17.14 2.44 -2.01
CA LEU A 6 17.35 2.33 -0.57
C LEU A 6 16.91 3.57 0.20
N GLU A 7 17.19 4.77 -0.30
CA GLU A 7 16.75 6.03 0.29
C GLU A 7 15.22 6.12 0.31
N PHE A 8 14.56 5.78 -0.79
CA PHE A 8 13.11 5.81 -0.89
C PHE A 8 12.43 4.75 0.01
N GLU A 9 13.01 3.56 0.12
CA GLU A 9 12.54 2.55 1.09
C GLU A 9 12.60 3.08 2.53
N LYS A 10 13.69 3.74 2.92
CA LYS A 10 13.84 4.35 4.26
C LYS A 10 12.81 5.45 4.50
N GLU A 11 12.56 6.27 3.49
CA GLU A 11 11.52 7.31 3.56
C GLU A 11 10.13 6.71 3.80
N ILE A 12 9.75 5.66 3.06
CA ILE A 12 8.47 4.97 3.26
C ILE A 12 8.35 4.41 4.68
N LEU A 13 9.40 3.78 5.20
CA LEU A 13 9.41 3.25 6.56
C LEU A 13 9.20 4.35 7.61
N GLU A 14 9.89 5.49 7.46
CA GLU A 14 9.77 6.62 8.38
C GLU A 14 8.37 7.25 8.31
N GLU A 15 7.84 7.44 7.11
CA GLU A 15 6.51 8.02 6.87
C GLU A 15 5.36 7.13 7.40
N LEU A 16 5.59 5.82 7.51
CA LEU A 16 4.62 4.83 7.96
C LEU A 16 4.85 4.32 9.39
N LYS A 17 5.86 4.79 10.12
CA LYS A 17 6.17 4.34 11.49
C LYS A 17 4.98 4.41 12.45
N ASN A 18 4.08 5.37 12.23
CA ASN A 18 2.89 5.55 13.06
C ASN A 18 1.87 4.42 12.88
N LEU A 19 1.89 3.66 11.78
CA LEU A 19 1.05 2.47 11.65
C LEU A 19 1.33 1.48 12.81
N THR A 20 2.59 1.31 13.17
CA THR A 20 3.01 0.45 14.28
C THR A 20 2.77 1.16 15.63
N VAL A 21 3.31 2.37 15.80
CA VAL A 21 3.30 3.08 17.09
C VAL A 21 1.90 3.48 17.56
N SER A 22 1.05 3.94 16.66
CA SER A 22 -0.26 4.54 17.00
C SER A 22 -1.45 3.70 16.57
N TRP A 23 -1.30 2.89 15.52
CA TRP A 23 -2.44 2.17 14.93
C TRP A 23 -2.45 0.66 15.19
N GLY A 24 -1.44 0.15 15.90
CA GLY A 24 -1.38 -1.23 16.39
C GLY A 24 -1.09 -2.27 15.31
N PHE A 25 -0.53 -1.86 14.17
CA PHE A 25 0.01 -2.80 13.18
C PHE A 25 1.34 -3.40 13.67
N SER A 26 1.76 -4.50 13.08
CA SER A 26 3.11 -5.03 13.27
C SER A 26 4.17 -4.07 12.73
N GLU A 27 5.44 -4.32 13.08
CA GLU A 27 6.55 -3.86 12.26
C GLU A 27 6.42 -4.44 10.84
N PRO A 28 6.87 -3.72 9.78
CA PRO A 28 6.71 -4.17 8.42
C PRO A 28 7.59 -5.39 8.13
N GLN A 29 7.01 -6.39 7.48
CA GLN A 29 7.79 -7.42 6.81
C GLN A 29 8.18 -6.91 5.42
N ILE A 30 9.48 -6.93 5.10
CA ILE A 30 9.99 -6.38 3.85
C ILE A 30 10.42 -7.50 2.92
N THR A 31 9.75 -7.61 1.77
CA THR A 31 10.12 -8.55 0.71
C THR A 31 10.74 -7.78 -0.46
N ARG A 32 12.01 -8.05 -0.76
CA ARG A 32 12.72 -7.45 -1.91
C ARG A 32 12.83 -8.46 -3.04
N LYS A 33 12.36 -8.08 -4.23
CA LYS A 33 12.46 -8.83 -5.48
C LYS A 33 13.27 -8.03 -6.50
N ASN A 34 13.60 -8.65 -7.63
CA ASN A 34 14.39 -7.99 -8.69
C ASN A 34 13.74 -6.73 -9.26
N TYR A 35 12.40 -6.65 -9.24
CA TYR A 35 11.63 -5.57 -9.85
C TYR A 35 10.68 -4.86 -8.87
N SER A 36 10.56 -5.32 -7.62
CA SER A 36 9.72 -4.66 -6.63
C SER A 36 10.24 -4.81 -5.20
N THR A 37 9.85 -3.87 -4.35
CA THR A 37 9.95 -3.99 -2.89
C THR A 37 8.54 -3.91 -2.32
N VAL A 38 8.21 -4.84 -1.42
CA VAL A 38 6.91 -4.92 -0.75
C VAL A 38 7.09 -4.77 0.75
N PHE A 39 6.25 -3.97 1.38
CA PHE A 39 6.16 -3.78 2.82
C PHE A 39 4.79 -4.24 3.31
N ASP A 40 4.76 -5.25 4.17
CA ASP A 40 3.54 -5.81 4.73
C ASP A 40 3.40 -5.43 6.20
N TYR A 41 2.39 -4.62 6.52
CA TYR A 41 2.01 -4.25 7.88
C TYR A 41 0.78 -5.06 8.29
N PHE A 42 0.89 -5.90 9.31
CA PHE A 42 -0.18 -6.81 9.71
C PHE A 42 -1.02 -6.23 10.86
N ALA A 43 -2.34 -6.29 10.71
CA ALA A 43 -3.29 -6.22 11.82
C ALA A 43 -3.94 -7.60 12.02
N THR A 44 -4.90 -7.70 12.95
CA THR A 44 -5.52 -8.99 13.31
C THR A 44 -6.27 -9.65 12.15
N ARG A 45 -6.94 -8.87 11.29
CA ARG A 45 -7.85 -9.38 10.24
C ARG A 45 -7.46 -9.00 8.80
N PHE A 46 -6.65 -7.97 8.65
CA PHE A 46 -6.17 -7.50 7.36
C PHE A 46 -4.71 -7.05 7.48
N ALA A 47 -4.04 -6.91 6.35
CA ALA A 47 -2.74 -6.25 6.26
C ALA A 47 -2.82 -5.06 5.30
N ILE A 48 -1.89 -4.13 5.46
CA ILE A 48 -1.61 -3.08 4.49
C ILE A 48 -0.33 -3.50 3.77
N GLU A 49 -0.42 -3.69 2.46
CA GLU A 49 0.69 -4.04 1.59
C GLU A 49 1.06 -2.80 0.75
N ILE A 50 2.29 -2.33 0.88
CA ILE A 50 2.83 -1.25 0.05
C ILE A 50 3.80 -1.87 -0.93
N GLU A 51 3.44 -1.88 -2.21
CA GLU A 51 4.30 -2.37 -3.28
C GLU A 51 4.92 -1.20 -4.04
N ILE A 52 6.24 -1.20 -4.12
CA ILE A 52 7.02 -0.34 -5.01
C ILE A 52 7.41 -1.16 -6.23
N ASP A 53 6.88 -0.83 -7.40
CA ASP A 53 7.33 -1.40 -8.67
C ASP A 53 8.47 -0.55 -9.22
N TRP A 54 9.69 -1.08 -9.17
CA TRP A 54 10.90 -0.40 -9.64
C TRP A 54 11.02 -0.35 -11.16
N ARG A 55 10.33 -1.25 -11.88
CA ARG A 55 10.37 -1.32 -13.35
C ARG A 55 9.46 -0.25 -13.94
N GLU A 56 8.25 -0.11 -13.40
CA GLU A 56 7.25 0.87 -13.83
C GLU A 56 7.29 2.17 -13.03
N TYR A 57 8.13 2.24 -12.00
CA TYR A 57 8.19 3.36 -11.05
C TYR A 57 6.84 3.61 -10.40
N GLY A 58 6.12 2.55 -10.03
CA GLY A 58 4.81 2.61 -9.39
C GLY A 58 4.90 2.48 -7.87
N VAL A 59 3.96 3.08 -7.16
CA VAL A 59 3.72 2.80 -5.73
C VAL A 59 2.24 2.47 -5.56
N PHE A 60 1.96 1.32 -4.97
CA PHE A 60 0.62 0.83 -4.75
C PHE A 60 0.41 0.57 -3.26
N ILE A 61 -0.73 1.03 -2.72
CA ILE A 61 -1.18 0.65 -1.38
C ILE A 61 -2.37 -0.28 -1.57
N LEU A 62 -2.25 -1.49 -1.04
CA LEU A 62 -3.26 -2.54 -1.09
C LEU A 62 -3.73 -2.85 0.34
N ILE A 63 -5.03 -3.15 0.48
CA ILE A 63 -5.60 -3.74 1.68
C ILE A 63 -5.78 -5.23 1.42
N VAL A 64 -5.22 -6.06 2.30
CA VAL A 64 -5.15 -7.50 2.12
C VAL A 64 -5.98 -8.20 3.17
N LYS A 65 -7.00 -8.98 2.77
CA LYS A 65 -7.75 -9.84 3.70
C LYS A 65 -6.87 -11.02 4.11
N LEU A 66 -6.63 -11.18 5.41
CA LEU A 66 -5.78 -12.25 5.93
C LEU A 66 -6.55 -13.57 6.00
N GLU A 67 -5.83 -14.67 5.76
CA GLU A 67 -6.32 -16.02 5.98
C GLU A 67 -5.64 -16.61 7.22
N ALA A 68 -6.39 -16.78 8.31
CA ALA A 68 -5.86 -17.26 9.59
C ALA A 68 -4.64 -16.44 10.07
N GLY A 69 -4.70 -15.12 9.91
CA GLY A 69 -3.63 -14.19 10.30
C GLY A 69 -2.41 -14.16 9.37
N LYS A 70 -2.48 -14.82 8.21
CA LYS A 70 -1.41 -14.87 7.21
C LYS A 70 -1.84 -14.26 5.89
N LEU A 71 -0.88 -13.84 5.07
CA LEU A 71 -1.16 -13.44 3.69
C LEU A 71 -1.84 -14.59 2.92
N PRO A 72 -2.80 -14.30 2.05
CA PRO A 72 -3.47 -15.30 1.23
C PRO A 72 -2.50 -15.89 0.19
N ASN A 73 -2.73 -17.16 -0.19
CA ASN A 73 -1.90 -17.86 -1.18
C ASN A 73 -2.03 -17.27 -2.59
N GLY A 74 -3.21 -16.75 -2.94
CA GLY A 74 -3.44 -16.07 -4.22
C GLY A 74 -3.03 -14.60 -4.15
N TYR A 75 -2.77 -13.99 -5.31
CA TYR A 75 -2.39 -12.57 -5.39
C TYR A 75 -3.62 -11.65 -5.23
N TYR A 76 -4.49 -11.53 -6.22
CA TYR A 76 -5.74 -10.75 -6.10
C TYR A 76 -6.94 -11.55 -5.62
N VAL A 77 -6.97 -12.85 -5.91
CA VAL A 77 -8.09 -13.75 -5.61
C VAL A 77 -7.57 -14.97 -4.87
N SER A 78 -8.22 -15.32 -3.77
CA SER A 78 -7.97 -16.55 -3.02
C SER A 78 -9.31 -17.18 -2.61
N LYS A 79 -9.41 -18.51 -2.69
CA LYS A 79 -10.63 -19.28 -2.36
C LYS A 79 -11.92 -18.74 -3.02
N GLY A 80 -11.81 -18.20 -4.23
CA GLY A 80 -12.93 -17.66 -5.01
C GLY A 80 -13.39 -16.25 -4.63
N GLY A 81 -12.69 -15.56 -3.71
CA GLY A 81 -12.97 -14.17 -3.33
C GLY A 81 -11.77 -13.25 -3.53
N MET A 82 -12.01 -11.95 -3.66
CA MET A 82 -10.92 -10.96 -3.66
C MET A 82 -10.23 -10.94 -2.31
N CYS A 83 -8.90 -10.91 -2.33
CA CYS A 83 -8.07 -10.94 -1.13
C CYS A 83 -7.04 -9.82 -1.06
N ARG A 84 -6.75 -9.13 -2.18
CA ARG A 84 -6.02 -7.87 -2.24
C ARG A 84 -6.81 -6.85 -3.03
N GLU A 85 -6.97 -5.67 -2.49
CA GLU A 85 -7.70 -4.58 -3.14
C GLU A 85 -6.90 -3.29 -3.05
N HIS A 86 -6.87 -2.52 -4.14
CA HIS A 86 -6.26 -1.19 -4.09
C HIS A 86 -7.00 -0.31 -3.08
N LEU A 87 -6.25 0.48 -2.31
CA LEU A 87 -6.77 1.39 -1.30
C LEU A 87 -7.98 2.19 -1.82
N ARG A 88 -7.87 2.77 -3.01
CA ARG A 88 -8.97 3.53 -3.62
C ARG A 88 -10.25 2.71 -3.82
N SER A 89 -10.14 1.45 -4.25
CA SER A 89 -11.31 0.57 -4.38
C SER A 89 -11.96 0.29 -3.03
N VAL A 90 -11.16 0.15 -1.97
CA VAL A 90 -11.65 -0.01 -0.61
C VAL A 90 -12.34 1.26 -0.11
N LEU A 91 -11.74 2.43 -0.35
CA LEU A 91 -12.31 3.72 0.04
C LEU A 91 -13.66 3.99 -0.65
N GLN A 92 -13.83 3.55 -1.90
CA GLN A 92 -15.13 3.60 -2.57
C GLN A 92 -16.19 2.75 -1.86
N GLN A 93 -15.82 1.56 -1.37
CA GLN A 93 -16.72 0.71 -0.57
C GLN A 93 -17.07 1.36 0.78
N CYS A 94 -16.14 2.10 1.36
CA CYS A 94 -16.38 2.94 2.53
C CYS A 94 -17.18 4.22 2.23
N HIS A 95 -17.67 4.41 0.99
CA HIS A 95 -18.40 5.60 0.53
C HIS A 95 -17.61 6.92 0.69
N VAL A 96 -16.29 6.85 0.64
CA VAL A 96 -15.42 8.02 0.68
C VAL A 96 -15.39 8.69 -0.70
N PRO A 97 -15.72 9.99 -0.82
CA PRO A 97 -15.63 10.71 -2.09
C PRO A 97 -14.15 10.86 -2.49
N LEU A 98 -13.77 10.20 -3.59
CA LEU A 98 -12.40 10.28 -4.10
C LEU A 98 -12.27 11.39 -5.14
N VAL A 99 -11.26 12.24 -4.97
CA VAL A 99 -10.82 13.15 -6.04
C VAL A 99 -10.04 12.31 -7.07
N PRO A 100 -10.34 12.44 -8.38
CA PRO A 100 -9.54 11.80 -9.42
C PRO A 100 -8.09 12.28 -9.33
N VAL A 101 -7.16 11.35 -9.12
CA VAL A 101 -5.77 11.64 -9.43
C VAL A 101 -5.68 11.62 -10.93
N GLY A 102 -5.26 12.73 -11.54
CA GLY A 102 -5.22 12.86 -13.00
C GLY A 102 -4.58 11.63 -13.66
N LYS A 103 -5.14 11.19 -14.80
CA LYS A 103 -4.60 10.07 -15.57
C LYS A 103 -3.14 10.37 -15.94
N THR A 104 -2.20 9.71 -15.29
CA THR A 104 -0.78 9.85 -15.59
C THR A 104 -0.42 8.96 -16.76
N SER A 105 -0.31 9.55 -17.95
CA SER A 105 0.33 8.93 -19.10
C SER A 105 1.79 8.61 -18.78
N TYR A 106 2.20 7.36 -19.00
CA TYR A 106 3.57 6.87 -18.90
C TYR A 106 4.50 7.60 -19.89
N THR A 107 5.06 8.75 -19.51
CA THR A 107 6.02 9.50 -20.35
C THR A 107 7.45 9.46 -19.79
N ARG A 108 8.43 9.36 -20.69
CA ARG A 108 9.85 8.96 -20.49
C ARG A 108 10.75 9.87 -19.62
N GLU A 109 10.24 10.85 -18.88
CA GLU A 109 11.07 11.79 -18.10
C GLU A 109 11.46 11.27 -16.71
N ARG A 110 12.39 10.31 -16.70
CA ARG A 110 12.81 9.48 -15.57
C ARG A 110 13.39 10.18 -14.33
N TRP A 111 13.88 11.42 -14.41
CA TRP A 111 14.34 12.18 -13.23
C TRP A 111 13.18 12.73 -12.39
N ARG A 112 11.96 12.73 -12.94
CA ARG A 112 10.71 12.97 -12.21
C ARG A 112 10.24 11.71 -11.49
N ASN A 113 10.76 10.51 -11.78
CA ASN A 113 10.12 9.26 -11.33
C ASN A 113 10.16 9.05 -9.82
N PHE A 114 11.29 9.24 -9.14
CA PHE A 114 11.31 9.11 -7.66
C PHE A 114 10.52 10.23 -6.98
N ALA A 115 10.64 11.48 -7.46
CA ALA A 115 9.85 12.59 -6.93
C ALA A 115 8.34 12.39 -7.17
N TRP A 116 7.97 11.78 -8.29
CA TRP A 116 6.60 11.42 -8.63
C TRP A 116 6.10 10.26 -7.77
N MET A 117 6.87 9.18 -7.65
CA MET A 117 6.58 8.04 -6.77
C MET A 117 6.36 8.51 -5.33
N ARG A 118 7.22 9.41 -4.85
CA ARG A 118 7.07 10.08 -3.56
C ARG A 118 5.76 10.86 -3.50
N GLY A 119 5.46 11.69 -4.50
CA GLY A 119 4.21 12.46 -4.54
C GLY A 119 2.95 11.58 -4.58
N VAL A 120 2.99 10.45 -5.28
CA VAL A 120 1.90 9.46 -5.31
C VAL A 120 1.78 8.79 -3.95
N PHE A 121 2.89 8.28 -3.41
CA PHE A 121 2.95 7.64 -2.10
C PHE A 121 2.39 8.55 -1.01
N LEU A 122 2.84 9.80 -0.92
CA LEU A 122 2.40 10.73 0.12
C LEU A 122 0.88 10.98 0.05
N LYS A 123 0.30 11.10 -1.15
CA LYS A 123 -1.15 11.27 -1.35
C LYS A 123 -1.94 10.02 -0.97
N GLU A 124 -1.50 8.84 -1.43
CA GLU A 124 -2.17 7.57 -1.09
C GLU A 124 -2.04 7.27 0.41
N LYS A 125 -0.88 7.56 1.01
CA LYS A 125 -0.65 7.46 2.45
C LYS A 125 -1.60 8.38 3.22
N GLU A 126 -1.75 9.63 2.81
CA GLU A 126 -2.66 10.56 3.48
C GLU A 126 -4.10 10.03 3.48
N LEU A 127 -4.58 9.52 2.34
CA LEU A 127 -5.90 8.88 2.24
C LEU A 127 -6.01 7.64 3.14
N LEU A 128 -4.97 6.81 3.17
CA LEU A 128 -4.92 5.63 4.04
C LEU A 128 -5.09 6.04 5.51
N ILE A 129 -4.31 7.00 5.99
CA ILE A 129 -4.32 7.44 7.39
C ILE A 129 -5.65 8.12 7.75
N GLN A 130 -6.16 9.01 6.88
CA GLN A 130 -7.43 9.72 7.12
C GLN A 130 -8.63 8.78 7.25
N HIS A 131 -8.59 7.62 6.58
CA HIS A 131 -9.71 6.69 6.51
C HIS A 131 -9.44 5.34 7.15
N LEU A 132 -8.37 5.21 7.94
CA LEU A 132 -7.95 3.94 8.52
C LEU A 132 -9.00 3.34 9.46
N ASP A 133 -9.75 4.16 10.18
CA ASP A 133 -10.88 3.71 11.01
C ASP A 133 -12.04 3.14 10.20
N ALA A 134 -12.35 3.74 9.04
CA ALA A 134 -13.40 3.24 8.15
C ALA A 134 -12.99 1.90 7.53
N ILE A 135 -11.73 1.78 7.12
CA ILE A 135 -11.15 0.52 6.63
C ILE A 135 -11.19 -0.54 7.73
N LYS A 136 -10.77 -0.21 8.97
CA LYS A 136 -10.83 -1.14 10.11
C LYS A 136 -12.24 -1.67 10.33
N LYS A 137 -13.27 -0.82 10.30
CA LYS A 137 -14.67 -1.24 10.43
C LYS A 137 -15.08 -2.22 9.33
N LEU A 138 -14.78 -1.90 8.06
CA LEU A 138 -15.11 -2.75 6.92
C LEU A 138 -14.54 -4.18 7.08
N TYR A 139 -13.31 -4.32 7.59
CA TYR A 139 -12.66 -5.63 7.78
C TYR A 139 -12.83 -6.23 9.19
N GLN A 140 -13.53 -5.54 10.11
CA GLN A 140 -13.96 -6.08 11.41
C GLN A 140 -15.37 -6.68 11.35
N GLU A 141 -16.21 -6.21 10.43
CA GLU A 141 -17.60 -6.66 10.28
C GLU A 141 -17.79 -7.82 9.29
N GLY A 142 -16.76 -8.17 8.50
CA GLY A 142 -16.75 -9.31 7.56
C GLY A 142 -15.64 -10.33 7.79
#